data_AF-A0A090W228-F1
#
_entry.id   AF-A0A090W228-F1
#
_cell.length_a   1.000
_cell.length_b   1.000
_cell.length_c   1.000
_cell.angle_alpha   90.00
_cell.angle_beta   90.00
_cell.angle_gamma   90.00
#
_symmetry.space_group_name_H-M   'P 1'
#
loop_
_entity.id
_entity.type
_entity.pdbx_description
1 polymer ?
#
loop_
_entity_poly.entity_id
_entity_poly.type
_entity_poly.pdbx_seq_one_letter_code
_entity_poly.pdbx_strand_id
1 'polypeptide(L)'
;MLKLENENVSDLITGFKSRFASDGFNQTLQNRLVGRNFSTFYFKEKGFIDSLQVQFKLNDSVFIKTLKRIDKKEKTKKNDSIAPEPKPIIKLSKAKKKQNRIAERNKRKKHRELGFIAKSKEYTRNFSFIGKDSATAYIKIRGFNNGNYRKFYKKSFKKLDSAKTKNLVLDLRDNGGGRIAEINYLYSYLAKTKYQFMAPAEVNRRLSFFPAFMNNTSSVATKIFMGIASPFIAVDNLLKTKKQDGKLYYRFPYSKEKEPRDQNYTGNLYVLTNGNSFSASALISTHLKATKRAVFVGEETGGAYNGCVAGLYKIYQLPETKLKIRMGLMQIEAPFKQNPDGFGIKPNVEITPTISDRLSGKDPELEWILSDISKN
;
A
#
# COMPACT_ATOMS: atom_id res chain seq x y z
N MET A 1 25.64 -3.59 -5.02
CA MET A 1 25.63 -4.68 -6.03
C MET A 1 25.95 -4.02 -7.36
N LEU A 2 26.99 -4.49 -8.06
CA LEU A 2 27.47 -3.89 -9.31
C LEU A 2 27.04 -4.71 -10.53
N LYS A 3 27.26 -6.04 -10.47
CA LYS A 3 26.94 -6.97 -11.58
C LYS A 3 26.25 -8.24 -11.07
N LEU A 4 25.44 -8.81 -11.94
CA LEU A 4 24.87 -10.16 -11.83
C LEU A 4 25.30 -10.94 -13.07
N GLU A 5 26.05 -12.02 -12.88
CA GLU A 5 26.80 -12.67 -13.96
C GLU A 5 27.63 -11.63 -14.73
N ASN A 6 27.37 -11.49 -16.03
CA ASN A 6 28.04 -10.56 -16.93
C ASN A 6 27.27 -9.24 -17.13
N GLU A 7 26.13 -9.06 -16.47
CA GLU A 7 25.23 -7.91 -16.67
C GLU A 7 25.42 -6.84 -15.59
N ASN A 8 25.52 -5.57 -15.98
CA ASN A 8 25.51 -4.47 -15.01
C ASN A 8 24.12 -4.31 -14.39
N VAL A 9 24.09 -4.12 -13.08
CA VAL A 9 22.84 -3.88 -12.35
C VAL A 9 22.17 -2.58 -12.77
N SER A 10 22.93 -1.55 -13.16
CA SER A 10 22.38 -0.31 -13.70
C SER A 10 21.54 -0.55 -14.95
N ASP A 11 22.04 -1.40 -15.85
CA ASP A 11 21.42 -1.66 -17.15
C ASP A 11 20.16 -2.50 -16.96
N LEU A 12 20.23 -3.49 -16.06
CA LEU A 12 19.07 -4.26 -15.60
C LEU A 12 17.99 -3.36 -15.00
N ILE A 13 18.36 -2.40 -14.13
CA ILE A 13 17.40 -1.46 -13.53
C ILE A 13 16.73 -0.63 -14.62
N THR A 14 17.49 -0.06 -15.55
CA THR A 14 16.97 0.73 -16.67
C THR A 14 16.02 -0.11 -17.54
N GLY A 15 16.41 -1.35 -17.85
CA GLY A 15 15.57 -2.31 -18.57
C GLY A 15 14.28 -2.66 -17.83
N PHE A 16 14.32 -2.83 -16.50
CA PHE A 16 13.12 -3.13 -15.72
C PHE A 16 12.14 -1.96 -15.65
N LYS A 17 12.64 -0.71 -15.60
CA LYS A 17 11.78 0.48 -15.56
C LYS A 17 10.93 0.65 -16.82
N SER A 18 11.39 0.16 -17.99
CA SER A 18 10.62 0.23 -19.24
C SER A 18 9.51 -0.83 -19.34
N ARG A 19 9.43 -1.79 -18.42
CA ARG A 19 8.45 -2.89 -18.46
C ARG A 19 7.09 -2.54 -17.85
N PHE A 20 6.92 -1.35 -17.28
CA PHE A 20 5.66 -0.92 -16.68
C PHE A 20 5.49 0.60 -16.79
N ALA A 21 4.24 1.03 -16.90
CA ALA A 21 3.90 2.45 -16.95
C ALA A 21 3.99 3.10 -15.57
N SER A 22 4.31 4.39 -15.58
CA SER A 22 4.07 5.31 -14.47
C SER A 22 2.96 6.29 -14.85
N ASP A 23 2.44 7.05 -13.90
CA ASP A 23 1.44 8.08 -14.20
C ASP A 23 2.12 9.32 -14.78
N GLY A 24 1.93 9.57 -16.07
CA GLY A 24 2.49 10.72 -16.79
C GLY A 24 4.01 10.82 -16.71
N PHE A 25 4.50 11.90 -16.10
CA PHE A 25 5.91 12.26 -15.96
C PHE A 25 6.54 11.83 -14.63
N ASN A 26 5.78 11.20 -13.73
CA ASN A 26 6.30 10.76 -12.43
C ASN A 26 7.36 9.66 -12.61
N GLN A 27 8.56 9.86 -12.04
CA GLN A 27 9.65 8.87 -12.08
C GLN A 27 9.90 8.16 -10.73
N THR A 28 9.35 8.68 -9.63
CA THR A 28 9.65 8.18 -8.28
C THR A 28 9.10 6.76 -8.07
N LEU A 29 7.93 6.44 -8.65
CA LEU A 29 7.33 5.10 -8.58
C LEU A 29 8.25 4.04 -9.20
N GLN A 30 8.81 4.32 -10.39
CA GLN A 30 9.63 3.36 -11.10
C GLN A 30 10.88 2.99 -10.29
N ASN A 31 11.55 3.99 -9.71
CA ASN A 31 12.71 3.79 -8.84
C ASN A 31 12.39 2.89 -7.65
N ARG A 32 11.32 3.20 -6.92
CA ARG A 32 10.93 2.44 -5.71
C ARG A 32 10.41 1.04 -6.04
N LEU A 33 9.63 0.88 -7.13
CA LEU A 33 9.07 -0.40 -7.52
C LEU A 33 10.15 -1.38 -7.99
N VAL A 34 11.08 -0.93 -8.84
CA VAL A 34 12.21 -1.76 -9.28
C VAL A 34 13.11 -2.07 -8.10
N GLY A 35 13.51 -1.09 -7.30
CA GLY A 35 14.39 -1.32 -6.15
C GLY A 35 13.83 -2.35 -5.16
N ARG A 36 12.53 -2.27 -4.84
CA ARG A 36 11.88 -3.19 -3.89
C ARG A 36 11.65 -4.59 -4.46
N ASN A 37 11.49 -4.71 -5.78
CA ASN A 37 11.13 -5.97 -6.45
C ASN A 37 12.22 -6.46 -7.41
N PHE A 38 13.45 -5.97 -7.29
CA PHE A 38 14.54 -6.23 -8.24
C PHE A 38 14.72 -7.73 -8.47
N SER A 39 14.78 -8.53 -7.40
CA SER A 39 14.92 -9.99 -7.49
C SER A 39 13.74 -10.67 -8.19
N THR A 40 12.53 -10.11 -8.09
CA THR A 40 11.35 -10.63 -8.79
C THR A 40 11.40 -10.30 -10.27
N PHE A 41 11.85 -9.11 -10.66
CA PHE A 41 12.05 -8.76 -12.06
C PHE A 41 13.13 -9.64 -12.68
N TYR A 42 14.28 -9.76 -12.01
CA TYR A 42 15.38 -10.61 -12.46
C TYR A 42 14.94 -12.07 -12.63
N PHE A 43 14.23 -12.62 -11.64
CA PHE A 43 13.68 -13.99 -11.72
C PHE A 43 12.70 -14.17 -12.88
N LYS A 44 11.82 -13.20 -13.13
CA LYS A 44 10.87 -13.28 -14.25
C LYS A 44 11.56 -13.27 -15.61
N GLU A 45 12.70 -12.60 -15.72
CA GLU A 45 13.46 -12.50 -16.96
C GLU A 45 14.35 -13.73 -17.18
N LYS A 46 15.13 -14.12 -16.17
CA LYS A 46 16.13 -15.20 -16.30
C LYS A 46 15.63 -16.59 -15.91
N GLY A 47 14.49 -16.68 -15.23
CA GLY A 47 13.96 -17.92 -14.70
C GLY A 47 14.72 -18.45 -13.48
N PHE A 48 14.65 -19.75 -13.25
CA PHE A 48 15.40 -20.41 -12.19
C PHE A 48 16.83 -20.72 -12.65
N ILE A 49 17.80 -20.33 -11.84
CA ILE A 49 19.23 -20.63 -12.03
C ILE A 49 19.77 -21.35 -10.79
N ASP A 50 20.73 -22.25 -11.00
CA ASP A 50 21.32 -23.07 -9.93
C ASP A 50 22.42 -22.34 -9.15
N SER A 51 23.12 -21.42 -9.82
CA SER A 51 24.06 -20.50 -9.20
C SER A 51 23.93 -19.12 -9.80
N LEU A 52 24.25 -18.10 -9.00
CA LEU A 52 24.28 -16.71 -9.39
C LEU A 52 25.57 -16.05 -8.90
N GLN A 53 26.45 -15.63 -9.80
CA GLN A 53 27.59 -14.80 -9.45
C GLN A 53 27.15 -13.35 -9.26
N VAL A 54 27.49 -12.78 -8.10
CA VAL A 54 27.14 -11.41 -7.75
C VAL A 54 28.41 -10.64 -7.41
N GLN A 55 28.65 -9.55 -8.13
CA GLN A 55 29.71 -8.62 -7.82
C GLN A 55 29.19 -7.54 -6.87
N PHE A 56 29.82 -7.39 -5.71
CA PHE A 56 29.51 -6.39 -4.71
C PHE A 56 30.62 -5.34 -4.63
N LYS A 57 30.23 -4.12 -4.24
CA LYS A 57 31.14 -3.06 -3.80
C LYS A 57 30.75 -2.71 -2.38
N LEU A 58 31.73 -2.71 -1.48
CA LEU A 58 31.60 -2.23 -0.11
C LEU A 58 32.79 -1.30 0.14
N ASN A 59 32.50 -0.02 0.39
CA ASN A 59 33.51 1.04 0.40
C ASN A 59 34.34 0.98 -0.89
N ASP A 60 35.66 0.82 -0.77
CA ASP A 60 36.59 0.76 -1.90
C ASP A 60 36.87 -0.66 -2.40
N SER A 61 36.33 -1.68 -1.71
CA SER A 61 36.55 -3.09 -2.05
C SER A 61 35.47 -3.64 -2.98
N VAL A 62 35.90 -4.26 -4.08
CA VAL A 62 35.05 -5.02 -4.99
C VAL A 62 35.31 -6.51 -4.80
N PHE A 63 34.26 -7.29 -4.61
CA PHE A 63 34.37 -8.74 -4.41
C PHE A 63 33.20 -9.49 -5.05
N ILE A 64 33.43 -10.76 -5.39
CA ILE A 64 32.44 -11.62 -6.02
C ILE A 64 31.96 -12.67 -5.01
N LYS A 65 30.65 -12.92 -4.99
CA LYS A 65 30.05 -14.03 -4.25
C LYS A 65 29.16 -14.84 -5.18
N THR A 66 29.30 -16.16 -5.11
CA THR A 66 28.41 -17.09 -5.81
C THR A 66 27.28 -17.52 -4.88
N LEU A 67 26.06 -17.11 -5.19
CA LEU A 67 24.85 -17.55 -4.49
C LEU A 67 24.37 -18.84 -5.15
N LYS A 68 24.41 -19.96 -4.42
CA LYS A 68 23.92 -21.24 -4.91
C LYS A 68 22.50 -21.51 -4.41
N ARG A 69 21.66 -22.03 -5.30
CA ARG A 69 20.35 -22.55 -4.93
C ARG A 69 20.54 -23.88 -4.20
N ILE A 70 19.98 -23.98 -3.01
CA ILE A 70 19.97 -25.24 -2.24
C ILE A 70 18.68 -25.99 -2.57
N ASP A 71 18.79 -27.25 -2.99
CA ASP A 71 17.60 -28.08 -3.21
C ASP A 71 16.86 -28.28 -1.87
N LYS A 72 15.54 -28.17 -1.88
CA LYS A 72 14.71 -28.48 -0.71
C LYS A 72 14.93 -29.92 -0.24
N LYS A 73 15.27 -30.85 -1.13
CA LYS A 73 15.59 -32.25 -0.77
C LYS A 73 16.90 -32.38 0.02
N GLU A 74 17.87 -31.48 -0.20
CA GLU A 74 19.12 -31.46 0.58
C GLU A 74 18.90 -30.93 2.00
N LYS A 75 17.94 -30.01 2.20
CA LYS A 75 17.55 -29.54 3.54
C LYS A 75 16.96 -30.65 4.43
N THR A 76 16.37 -31.69 3.83
CA THR A 76 15.84 -32.86 4.55
C THR A 76 16.88 -33.93 4.87
N LYS A 77 18.10 -33.87 4.29
CA LYS A 77 19.13 -34.91 4.44
C LYS A 77 20.06 -34.75 5.65
N LYS A 78 19.78 -33.83 6.58
CA LYS A 78 20.50 -33.69 7.87
C LYS A 78 19.59 -33.96 9.08
N ASN A 79 18.75 -34.98 9.00
CA ASN A 79 18.33 -35.66 10.22
C ASN A 79 19.31 -36.83 10.37
N ASP A 80 20.20 -36.77 11.37
CA ASP A 80 20.99 -37.92 11.78
C ASP A 80 20.06 -39.13 11.93
N SER A 81 20.54 -40.34 11.58
CA SER A 81 19.82 -41.61 11.72
C SER A 81 19.47 -41.97 13.17
N ILE A 82 19.85 -41.12 14.13
CA ILE A 82 19.39 -41.18 15.52
C ILE A 82 18.08 -40.40 15.56
N ALA A 83 16.96 -41.12 15.59
CA ALA A 83 15.68 -40.52 15.94
C ALA A 83 15.90 -39.72 17.24
N PRO A 84 15.66 -38.40 17.28
CA PRO A 84 15.75 -37.68 18.53
C PRO A 84 14.81 -38.38 19.50
N GLU A 85 15.33 -38.80 20.66
CA GLU A 85 14.52 -39.42 21.71
C GLU A 85 13.21 -38.63 21.83
N PRO A 86 12.05 -39.31 21.88
CA PRO A 86 10.77 -38.63 21.92
C PRO A 86 10.81 -37.66 23.10
N LYS A 87 10.90 -36.35 22.80
CA LYS A 87 10.87 -35.31 23.82
C LYS A 87 9.69 -35.62 24.73
N PRO A 88 9.89 -35.76 26.04
CA PRO A 88 8.81 -36.14 26.93
C PRO A 88 7.62 -35.24 26.65
N ILE A 89 6.45 -35.84 26.41
CA ILE A 89 5.22 -35.09 26.17
C ILE A 89 4.90 -34.38 27.49
N ILE A 90 5.41 -33.16 27.65
CA ILE A 90 5.10 -32.32 28.80
C ILE A 90 3.61 -32.00 28.69
N LYS A 91 2.78 -32.77 29.38
CA LYS A 91 1.34 -32.51 29.51
C LYS A 91 1.18 -31.19 30.24
N LEU A 92 0.98 -30.11 29.47
CA LEU A 92 0.70 -28.77 29.99
C LEU A 92 -0.44 -28.85 31.02
N SER A 93 -0.24 -28.25 32.19
CA SER A 93 -1.28 -28.14 33.22
C SER A 93 -2.53 -27.45 32.64
N LYS A 94 -3.73 -27.76 33.20
CA LYS A 94 -4.99 -27.11 32.78
C LYS A 94 -4.88 -25.58 32.86
N ALA A 95 -4.20 -25.06 33.88
CA ALA A 95 -3.92 -23.64 34.05
C ALA A 95 -3.07 -23.08 32.89
N LYS A 96 -1.99 -23.76 32.51
CA LYS A 96 -1.13 -23.33 31.39
C LYS A 96 -1.84 -23.41 30.04
N LYS A 97 -2.68 -24.42 29.82
CA LYS A 97 -3.55 -24.51 28.61
C LYS A 97 -4.53 -23.34 28.54
N LYS A 98 -5.17 -22.96 29.65
CA LYS A 98 -6.08 -21.80 29.72
C LYS A 98 -5.33 -20.50 29.42
N GLN A 99 -4.15 -20.29 30.01
CA GLN A 99 -3.29 -19.13 29.73
C GLN A 99 -2.92 -19.06 28.24
N ASN A 100 -2.47 -20.16 27.64
CA ASN A 100 -2.11 -20.22 26.22
C ASN A 100 -3.31 -19.89 25.32
N ARG A 101 -4.52 -20.39 25.64
CA ARG A 101 -5.74 -20.06 24.89
C ARG A 101 -6.10 -18.58 24.96
N ILE A 102 -5.93 -17.94 26.13
CA ILE A 102 -6.17 -16.51 26.30
C ILE A 102 -5.14 -15.70 25.50
N ALA A 103 -3.86 -16.05 25.60
CA ALA A 103 -2.78 -15.41 24.86
C ALA A 103 -3.01 -15.50 23.34
N GLU A 104 -3.38 -16.67 22.83
CA GLU A 104 -3.66 -16.88 21.41
C GLU A 104 -4.91 -16.12 20.96
N ARG A 105 -5.97 -16.07 21.78
CA ARG A 105 -7.16 -15.24 21.50
C ARG A 105 -6.80 -13.76 21.41
N ASN A 106 -5.96 -13.28 22.33
CA ASN A 106 -5.51 -11.88 22.35
C ASN A 106 -4.62 -11.57 21.14
N LYS A 107 -3.72 -12.48 20.78
CA LYS A 107 -2.90 -12.40 19.56
C LYS A 107 -3.75 -12.32 18.30
N ARG A 108 -4.75 -13.20 18.14
CA ARG A 108 -5.69 -13.17 16.99
C ARG A 108 -6.48 -11.86 16.93
N LYS A 109 -6.95 -11.36 18.07
CA LYS A 109 -7.62 -10.06 18.16
C LYS A 109 -6.70 -8.92 17.70
N LYS A 110 -5.45 -8.90 18.17
CA LYS A 110 -4.42 -7.92 17.74
C LYS A 110 -4.15 -8.03 16.25
N HIS A 111 -3.96 -9.25 15.73
CA HIS A 111 -3.70 -9.51 14.31
C HIS A 111 -4.84 -9.02 13.41
N ARG A 112 -6.09 -9.28 13.81
CA ARG A 112 -7.26 -8.79 13.09
C ARG A 112 -7.38 -7.28 13.17
N GLU A 113 -7.07 -6.65 14.30
CA GLU A 113 -7.18 -5.21 14.47
C GLU A 113 -6.13 -4.44 13.67
N LEU A 114 -4.86 -4.82 13.81
CA LEU A 114 -3.73 -4.12 13.20
C LEU A 114 -3.43 -4.56 11.76
N GLY A 115 -3.98 -5.71 11.35
CA GLY A 115 -3.74 -6.28 10.02
C GLY A 115 -2.40 -6.99 9.92
N PHE A 116 -2.28 -8.20 10.47
CA PHE A 116 -1.01 -8.94 10.43
C PHE A 116 -0.64 -9.40 9.02
N ILE A 117 0.62 -9.17 8.64
CA ILE A 117 1.22 -9.56 7.37
C ILE A 117 2.16 -10.75 7.63
N ALA A 118 1.72 -11.96 7.29
CA ALA A 118 2.47 -13.18 7.59
C ALA A 118 3.88 -13.20 6.95
N LYS A 119 4.01 -12.65 5.73
CA LYS A 119 5.26 -12.65 4.97
C LYS A 119 6.38 -11.84 5.65
N SER A 120 6.06 -10.64 6.17
CA SER A 120 7.04 -9.77 6.82
C SER A 120 7.00 -9.84 8.34
N LYS A 121 6.02 -10.54 8.93
CA LYS A 121 5.74 -10.55 10.38
C LYS A 121 5.45 -9.15 10.95
N GLU A 122 4.97 -8.24 10.12
CA GLU A 122 4.61 -6.88 10.51
C GLU A 122 3.09 -6.69 10.60
N TYR A 123 2.67 -5.51 11.04
CA TYR A 123 1.29 -5.07 10.95
C TYR A 123 1.14 -4.00 9.87
N THR A 124 -0.01 -4.03 9.19
CA THR A 124 -0.41 -3.00 8.24
C THR A 124 -0.51 -1.63 8.90
N ARG A 125 -0.93 -1.58 10.18
CA ARG A 125 -1.19 -0.34 10.92
C ARG A 125 -0.48 -0.37 12.27
N ASN A 126 0.31 0.67 12.53
CA ASN A 126 1.00 0.87 13.79
C ASN A 126 0.72 2.27 14.32
N PHE A 127 0.70 2.39 15.65
CA PHE A 127 0.54 3.63 16.38
C PHE A 127 1.56 3.64 17.52
N SER A 128 2.26 4.76 17.68
CA SER A 128 3.17 5.02 18.80
C SER A 128 3.21 6.52 19.10
N PHE A 129 3.59 6.89 20.31
CA PHE A 129 4.05 8.25 20.61
C PHE A 129 5.56 8.32 20.41
N ILE A 130 6.05 9.47 19.95
CA ILE A 130 7.46 9.80 19.87
C ILE A 130 7.79 10.65 21.10
N GLY A 131 8.88 10.32 21.81
CA GLY A 131 9.23 10.97 23.07
C GLY A 131 8.41 10.45 24.26
N LYS A 132 8.49 11.16 25.39
CA LYS A 132 7.86 10.75 26.67
C LYS A 132 6.55 11.48 26.96
N ASP A 133 6.32 12.65 26.37
CA ASP A 133 5.23 13.57 26.69
C ASP A 133 3.94 13.36 25.86
N SER A 134 3.96 12.40 24.92
CA SER A 134 2.84 12.14 23.99
C SER A 134 2.43 13.36 23.13
N ALA A 135 3.28 14.39 23.04
CA ALA A 135 3.02 15.58 22.24
C ALA A 135 3.06 15.29 20.74
N THR A 136 3.86 14.30 20.33
CA THR A 136 3.99 13.85 18.94
C THR A 136 3.60 12.39 18.82
N ALA A 137 2.63 12.09 17.95
CA ALA A 137 2.24 10.74 17.60
C ALA A 137 2.70 10.34 16.21
N TYR A 138 2.90 9.04 16.01
CA TYR A 138 3.33 8.45 14.77
C TYR A 138 2.40 7.30 14.38
N ILE A 139 1.81 7.40 13.18
CA ILE A 139 0.97 6.38 12.59
C ILE A 139 1.61 5.90 11.29
N LYS A 140 2.04 4.63 11.25
CA LYS A 140 2.48 3.98 10.01
C LYS A 140 1.35 3.17 9.41
N ILE A 141 1.00 3.47 8.16
CA ILE A 141 0.07 2.67 7.36
C ILE A 141 0.81 2.08 6.16
N ARG A 142 1.11 0.77 6.21
CA ARG A 142 1.80 0.04 5.12
C ARG A 142 0.88 -0.30 3.94
N GLY A 143 -0.44 -0.16 4.12
CA GLY A 143 -1.43 -0.47 3.10
C GLY A 143 -2.85 -0.21 3.57
N PHE A 144 -3.76 0.05 2.65
CA PHE A 144 -5.19 0.23 2.94
C PHE A 144 -5.97 -1.06 2.70
N ASN A 145 -5.44 -2.17 3.20
CA ASN A 145 -5.99 -3.50 3.02
C ASN A 145 -5.96 -4.28 4.34
N ASN A 146 -6.62 -5.45 4.35
CA ASN A 146 -6.73 -6.36 5.49
C ASN A 146 -7.18 -5.71 6.83
N GLY A 147 -7.37 -6.54 7.86
CA GLY A 147 -7.67 -6.09 9.21
C GLY A 147 -8.97 -5.28 9.42
N ASN A 148 -9.22 -4.89 10.67
CA ASN A 148 -10.33 -4.04 11.08
C ASN A 148 -9.84 -2.61 11.28
N TYR A 149 -9.63 -1.91 10.17
CA TYR A 149 -9.16 -0.53 10.15
C TYR A 149 -10.03 0.41 10.99
N ARG A 150 -11.36 0.20 11.02
CA ARG A 150 -12.29 1.05 11.78
C ARG A 150 -11.96 1.06 13.27
N LYS A 151 -11.69 -0.13 13.82
CA LYS A 151 -11.34 -0.27 15.23
C LYS A 151 -9.97 0.34 15.54
N PHE A 152 -8.99 0.17 14.65
CA PHE A 152 -7.68 0.78 14.78
C PHE A 152 -7.76 2.31 14.81
N TYR A 153 -8.40 2.94 13.82
CA TYR A 153 -8.50 4.40 13.76
C TYR A 153 -9.34 4.95 14.92
N LYS A 154 -10.50 4.35 15.24
CA LYS A 154 -11.30 4.80 16.40
C LYS A 154 -10.47 4.83 17.70
N LYS A 155 -9.67 3.79 17.96
CA LYS A 155 -8.80 3.76 19.14
C LYS A 155 -7.65 4.74 19.06
N SER A 156 -7.02 4.86 17.89
CA SER A 156 -5.86 5.74 17.70
C SER A 156 -6.24 7.20 17.87
N PHE A 157 -7.30 7.65 17.20
CA PHE A 157 -7.78 9.03 17.32
C PHE A 157 -8.35 9.35 18.71
N LYS A 158 -8.99 8.37 19.38
CA LYS A 158 -9.34 8.53 20.80
C LYS A 158 -8.09 8.74 21.68
N LYS A 159 -6.99 8.03 21.42
CA LYS A 159 -5.72 8.24 22.15
C LYS A 159 -5.12 9.62 21.90
N LEU A 160 -5.13 10.09 20.65
CA LEU A 160 -4.65 11.43 20.29
C LEU A 160 -5.43 12.52 21.04
N ASP A 161 -6.76 12.39 21.04
CA ASP A 161 -7.69 13.28 21.74
C ASP A 161 -7.44 13.27 23.26
N SER A 162 -7.43 12.09 23.88
CA SER A 162 -7.19 11.97 25.33
C SER A 162 -5.82 12.47 25.77
N ALA A 163 -4.79 12.31 24.93
CA ALA A 163 -3.44 12.79 25.22
C ALA A 163 -3.21 14.26 24.83
N LYS A 164 -4.21 14.93 24.24
CA LYS A 164 -4.10 16.29 23.70
C LYS A 164 -2.88 16.44 22.77
N THR A 165 -2.64 15.43 21.94
CA THR A 165 -1.45 15.36 21.07
C THR A 165 -1.40 16.54 20.10
N LYS A 166 -0.28 17.27 20.08
CA LYS A 166 -0.09 18.47 19.26
C LYS A 166 0.29 18.17 17.81
N ASN A 167 1.10 17.13 17.59
CA ASN A 167 1.64 16.77 16.30
C ASN A 167 1.34 15.31 15.93
N LEU A 168 0.95 15.07 14.68
CA LEU A 168 0.73 13.74 14.12
C LEU A 168 1.59 13.57 12.87
N VAL A 169 2.43 12.53 12.87
CA VAL A 169 3.14 12.06 11.68
C VAL A 169 2.38 10.87 11.11
N LEU A 170 1.85 11.01 9.90
CA LEU A 170 1.23 9.95 9.13
C LEU A 170 2.22 9.43 8.09
N ASP A 171 2.80 8.26 8.34
CA ASP A 171 3.73 7.64 7.40
C ASP A 171 3.00 6.75 6.39
N LEU A 172 3.00 7.21 5.13
CA LEU A 172 2.47 6.55 3.94
C LEU A 172 3.56 6.04 2.99
N ARG A 173 4.84 6.13 3.35
CA ARG A 173 5.95 5.57 2.56
C ARG A 173 5.72 4.08 2.35
N ASP A 174 5.94 3.60 1.12
CA ASP A 174 5.69 2.23 0.70
C ASP A 174 4.24 1.72 0.79
N ASN A 175 3.27 2.62 0.89
CA ASN A 175 1.86 2.25 0.88
C ASN A 175 1.30 2.21 -0.55
N GLY A 176 1.23 1.02 -1.15
CA GLY A 176 0.72 0.82 -2.50
C GLY A 176 -0.81 1.02 -2.68
N GLY A 177 -1.52 1.48 -1.65
CA GLY A 177 -2.94 1.77 -1.70
C GLY A 177 -3.84 0.65 -1.14
N GLY A 178 -5.07 0.57 -1.65
CA GLY A 178 -6.09 -0.37 -1.19
C GLY A 178 -7.51 0.18 -1.28
N ARG A 179 -8.28 0.02 -0.20
CA ARG A 179 -9.73 0.25 -0.18
C ARG A 179 -10.06 1.75 -0.04
N ILE A 180 -10.86 2.27 -0.97
CA ILE A 180 -11.43 3.64 -0.89
C ILE A 180 -12.21 3.85 0.41
N ALA A 181 -12.93 2.82 0.87
CA ALA A 181 -13.68 2.86 2.13
C ALA A 181 -12.80 3.21 3.34
N GLU A 182 -11.56 2.74 3.33
CA GLU A 182 -10.63 2.94 4.44
C GLU A 182 -10.02 4.34 4.41
N ILE A 183 -9.54 4.79 3.25
CA ILE A 183 -8.98 6.14 3.13
C ILE A 183 -10.01 7.22 3.39
N ASN A 184 -11.26 7.05 2.91
CA ASN A 184 -12.35 7.96 3.25
C ASN A 184 -12.66 7.97 4.75
N TYR A 185 -12.50 6.81 5.42
CA TYR A 185 -12.72 6.71 6.86
C TYR A 185 -11.58 7.35 7.66
N LEU A 186 -10.32 7.16 7.25
CA LEU A 186 -9.18 7.86 7.83
C LEU A 186 -9.30 9.36 7.62
N TYR A 187 -9.63 9.81 6.41
CA TYR A 187 -9.78 11.23 6.11
C TYR A 187 -10.90 11.89 6.92
N SER A 188 -11.96 11.17 7.30
CA SER A 188 -12.99 11.71 8.20
C SER A 188 -12.46 12.09 9.59
N TYR A 189 -11.33 11.53 10.01
CA TYR A 189 -10.63 11.91 11.23
C TYR A 189 -9.60 13.03 11.01
N LEU A 190 -9.29 13.39 9.78
CA LEU A 190 -8.25 14.38 9.43
C LEU A 190 -8.83 15.67 8.86
N ALA A 191 -10.02 15.62 8.27
CA ALA A 191 -10.71 16.78 7.72
C ALA A 191 -11.05 17.80 8.81
N LYS A 192 -10.92 19.10 8.49
CA LYS A 192 -11.32 20.22 9.37
C LYS A 192 -12.73 20.74 9.08
N THR A 193 -13.20 20.57 7.85
CA THR A 193 -14.49 21.05 7.36
C THR A 193 -15.20 19.95 6.60
N LYS A 194 -16.46 20.19 6.25
CA LYS A 194 -17.23 19.36 5.33
C LYS A 194 -16.45 19.10 4.04
N TYR A 195 -16.54 17.87 3.54
CA TYR A 195 -15.78 17.45 2.36
C TYR A 195 -16.54 16.43 1.51
N GLN A 196 -16.28 16.44 0.20
CA GLN A 196 -16.63 15.37 -0.73
C GLN A 196 -15.35 14.60 -1.10
N PHE A 197 -15.29 13.31 -0.80
CA PHE A 197 -14.02 12.57 -0.94
C PHE A 197 -13.66 12.24 -2.39
N MET A 198 -14.63 12.10 -3.28
CA MET A 198 -14.39 11.64 -4.65
C MET A 198 -15.53 12.08 -5.56
N ALA A 199 -15.22 12.51 -6.79
CA ALA A 199 -16.22 12.76 -7.81
C ALA A 199 -16.93 11.45 -8.24
N PRO A 200 -18.13 11.51 -8.83
CA PRO A 200 -18.67 10.36 -9.56
C PRO A 200 -17.67 9.86 -10.61
N ALA A 201 -17.61 8.54 -10.82
CA ALA A 201 -16.63 7.97 -11.73
C ALA A 201 -17.16 7.88 -13.15
N GLU A 202 -16.39 8.37 -14.12
CA GLU A 202 -16.72 8.23 -15.53
C GLU A 202 -16.60 6.76 -15.95
N VAL A 203 -17.61 6.27 -16.65
CA VAL A 203 -17.73 4.90 -17.17
C VAL A 203 -18.14 4.94 -18.63
N ASN A 204 -17.78 3.92 -19.42
CA ASN A 204 -18.19 3.84 -20.82
C ASN A 204 -19.55 3.16 -21.03
N ARG A 205 -20.16 2.61 -19.98
CA ARG A 205 -21.45 1.90 -20.06
C ARG A 205 -22.19 1.92 -18.73
N ARG A 206 -23.51 1.86 -18.79
CA ARG A 206 -24.38 1.80 -17.60
C ARG A 206 -24.18 0.53 -16.78
N LEU A 207 -23.91 -0.60 -17.44
CA LEU A 207 -23.75 -1.92 -16.84
C LEU A 207 -22.25 -2.29 -16.64
N SER A 208 -21.49 -1.40 -15.99
CA SER A 208 -20.02 -1.51 -15.89
C SER A 208 -19.53 -2.70 -15.04
N PHE A 209 -20.37 -3.23 -14.16
CA PHE A 209 -20.06 -4.40 -13.32
C PHE A 209 -19.96 -5.69 -14.14
N PHE A 210 -20.76 -5.85 -15.18
CA PHE A 210 -20.81 -7.10 -15.94
C PHE A 210 -19.49 -7.41 -16.67
N PRO A 211 -18.86 -6.48 -17.41
CA PRO A 211 -17.53 -6.72 -17.98
C PRO A 211 -16.43 -7.01 -16.96
N ALA A 212 -16.57 -6.51 -15.72
CA ALA A 212 -15.61 -6.77 -14.66
C ALA A 212 -15.66 -8.23 -14.21
N PHE A 213 -16.85 -8.81 -14.08
CA PHE A 213 -17.04 -10.13 -13.46
C PHE A 213 -17.47 -11.25 -14.43
N MET A 214 -17.99 -10.93 -15.62
CA MET A 214 -18.36 -11.89 -16.66
C MET A 214 -17.38 -11.82 -17.83
N ASN A 215 -16.11 -12.08 -17.56
CA ASN A 215 -15.06 -12.10 -18.59
C ASN A 215 -14.52 -13.52 -18.82
N ASN A 216 -13.60 -13.69 -19.77
CA ASN A 216 -13.06 -15.00 -20.14
C ASN A 216 -12.04 -15.58 -19.14
N THR A 217 -11.69 -14.84 -18.10
CA THR A 217 -10.87 -15.33 -16.97
C THR A 217 -11.68 -15.60 -15.70
N SER A 218 -12.97 -15.24 -15.69
CA SER A 218 -13.87 -15.53 -14.58
C SER A 218 -14.18 -17.02 -14.50
N SER A 219 -14.20 -17.55 -13.27
CA SER A 219 -14.60 -18.94 -13.02
C SER A 219 -16.08 -19.17 -13.37
N VAL A 220 -16.44 -20.42 -13.66
CA VAL A 220 -17.83 -20.82 -13.89
C VAL A 220 -18.72 -20.45 -12.70
N ALA A 221 -18.26 -20.71 -11.47
CA ALA A 221 -18.97 -20.34 -10.25
C ALA A 221 -19.23 -18.82 -10.15
N THR A 222 -18.24 -17.99 -10.48
CA THR A 222 -18.42 -16.52 -10.50
C THR A 222 -19.46 -16.11 -11.54
N LYS A 223 -19.46 -16.73 -12.73
CA LYS A 223 -20.44 -16.43 -13.78
C LYS A 223 -21.86 -16.82 -13.38
N ILE A 224 -22.04 -18.01 -12.78
CA ILE A 224 -23.35 -18.46 -12.27
C ILE A 224 -23.87 -17.49 -11.20
N PHE A 225 -23.03 -17.17 -10.21
CA PHE A 225 -23.39 -16.21 -9.17
C PHE A 225 -23.79 -14.85 -9.75
N MET A 226 -23.01 -14.35 -10.72
CA MET A 226 -23.32 -13.08 -11.39
C MET A 226 -24.61 -13.16 -12.21
N GLY A 227 -24.93 -14.30 -12.82
CA GLY A 227 -26.19 -14.53 -13.53
C GLY A 227 -27.39 -14.43 -12.58
N ILE A 228 -27.33 -15.11 -11.43
CA ILE A 228 -28.38 -15.06 -10.40
C ILE A 228 -28.53 -13.64 -9.82
N ALA A 229 -27.41 -12.98 -9.51
CA ALA A 229 -27.41 -11.62 -8.96
C ALA A 229 -27.70 -10.53 -10.02
N SER A 230 -27.80 -10.88 -11.31
CA SER A 230 -27.84 -9.92 -12.42
C SER A 230 -29.01 -8.93 -12.35
N PRO A 231 -30.25 -9.31 -11.96
CA PRO A 231 -31.35 -8.35 -11.92
C PRO A 231 -31.09 -7.23 -10.91
N PHE A 232 -30.63 -7.59 -9.70
CA PHE A 232 -30.30 -6.62 -8.64
C PHE A 232 -29.12 -5.73 -9.01
N ILE A 233 -28.06 -6.30 -9.58
CA ILE A 233 -26.87 -5.55 -9.99
C ILE A 233 -27.20 -4.59 -11.14
N ALA A 234 -28.01 -5.03 -12.11
CA ALA A 234 -28.43 -4.20 -13.23
C ALA A 234 -29.26 -3.00 -12.76
N VAL A 235 -30.25 -3.23 -11.89
CA VAL A 235 -31.06 -2.15 -11.31
C VAL A 235 -30.19 -1.16 -10.53
N ASP A 236 -29.29 -1.64 -9.66
CA ASP A 236 -28.37 -0.78 -8.90
C ASP A 236 -27.47 0.07 -9.82
N ASN A 237 -26.92 -0.57 -10.86
CA ASN A 237 -26.05 0.09 -11.84
C ASN A 237 -26.80 1.16 -12.64
N LEU A 238 -28.03 0.87 -13.07
CA LEU A 238 -28.88 1.82 -13.81
C LEU A 238 -29.24 3.03 -12.95
N LEU A 239 -29.65 2.81 -11.68
CA LEU A 239 -30.02 3.89 -10.76
C LEU A 239 -28.83 4.77 -10.35
N LYS A 240 -27.62 4.19 -10.27
CA LYS A 240 -26.40 4.93 -9.89
C LYS A 240 -25.65 5.55 -11.06
N THR A 241 -25.98 5.17 -12.30
CA THR A 241 -25.33 5.74 -13.49
C THR A 241 -26.19 6.81 -14.14
N LYS A 242 -25.66 8.03 -14.20
CA LYS A 242 -26.32 9.16 -14.88
C LYS A 242 -25.54 9.57 -16.13
N LYS A 243 -26.25 10.03 -17.15
CA LYS A 243 -25.63 10.65 -18.34
C LYS A 243 -25.57 12.16 -18.10
N GLN A 244 -24.39 12.75 -18.29
CA GLN A 244 -24.15 14.18 -18.17
C GLN A 244 -23.08 14.56 -19.21
N ASP A 245 -23.33 15.59 -20.01
CA ASP A 245 -22.40 16.11 -21.02
C ASP A 245 -21.87 15.03 -21.97
N GLY A 246 -22.77 14.17 -22.46
CA GLY A 246 -22.42 13.05 -23.35
C GLY A 246 -21.73 11.85 -22.67
N LYS A 247 -21.23 12.01 -21.43
CA LYS A 247 -20.52 10.99 -20.65
C LYS A 247 -21.44 10.29 -19.64
N LEU A 248 -21.05 9.10 -19.19
CA LEU A 248 -21.76 8.38 -18.14
C LEU A 248 -20.97 8.41 -16.84
N TYR A 249 -21.64 8.68 -15.73
CA TYR A 249 -21.03 8.78 -14.41
C TYR A 249 -21.71 7.84 -13.41
N TYR A 250 -20.92 6.95 -12.82
CA TYR A 250 -21.34 6.06 -11.74
C TYR A 250 -21.11 6.72 -10.37
N ARG A 251 -22.18 6.86 -9.58
CA ARG A 251 -22.11 7.49 -8.26
C ARG A 251 -21.72 6.50 -7.16
N PHE A 252 -20.54 6.68 -6.57
CA PHE A 252 -20.12 5.93 -5.38
C PHE A 252 -20.76 6.47 -4.09
N PRO A 253 -20.89 5.66 -3.03
CA PRO A 253 -21.29 6.13 -1.70
C PRO A 253 -20.37 7.20 -1.09
N TYR A 254 -19.14 7.30 -1.58
CA TYR A 254 -18.13 8.27 -1.11
C TYR A 254 -18.16 9.58 -1.89
N SER A 255 -19.04 9.69 -2.89
CA SER A 255 -19.24 10.92 -3.67
C SER A 255 -20.25 11.88 -3.05
N LYS A 256 -20.75 11.59 -1.84
CA LYS A 256 -21.58 12.51 -1.07
C LYS A 256 -20.70 13.33 -0.13
N GLU A 257 -21.09 14.57 0.09
CA GLU A 257 -20.49 15.39 1.15
C GLU A 257 -20.69 14.76 2.52
N LYS A 258 -19.70 14.94 3.40
CA LYS A 258 -19.68 14.43 4.77
C LYS A 258 -19.04 15.43 5.70
N GLU A 259 -19.54 15.48 6.92
CA GLU A 259 -18.88 16.18 8.01
C GLU A 259 -17.66 15.40 8.53
N PRO A 260 -16.65 16.10 9.08
CA PRO A 260 -15.63 15.47 9.91
C PRO A 260 -16.26 14.69 11.07
N ARG A 261 -15.52 13.73 11.61
CA ARG A 261 -15.94 13.05 12.85
C ARG A 261 -15.80 13.98 14.04
N ASP A 262 -16.64 13.81 15.06
CA ASP A 262 -16.59 14.56 16.32
C ASP A 262 -15.22 14.51 17.02
N GLN A 263 -14.47 13.41 16.84
CA GLN A 263 -13.10 13.24 17.34
C GLN A 263 -12.07 13.40 16.22
N ASN A 264 -12.27 14.35 15.31
CA ASN A 264 -11.30 14.66 14.28
C ASN A 264 -10.05 15.29 14.90
N TYR A 265 -8.91 14.97 14.31
CA TYR A 265 -7.63 15.53 14.70
C TYR A 265 -7.43 16.88 14.01
N THR A 266 -7.30 17.94 14.79
CA THR A 266 -7.16 19.33 14.30
C THR A 266 -5.74 19.89 14.42
N GLY A 267 -4.85 19.20 15.14
CA GLY A 267 -3.45 19.58 15.34
C GLY A 267 -2.57 19.46 14.08
N ASN A 268 -1.27 19.68 14.27
CA ASN A 268 -0.28 19.71 13.20
C ASN A 268 -0.15 18.33 12.56
N LEU A 269 -0.22 18.26 11.23
CA LEU A 269 -0.15 16.99 10.50
C LEU A 269 1.02 17.02 9.52
N TYR A 270 1.92 16.07 9.68
CA TYR A 270 3.00 15.78 8.75
C TYR A 270 2.71 14.46 8.05
N VAL A 271 2.99 14.38 6.75
CA VAL A 271 2.80 13.15 5.96
C VAL A 271 4.12 12.76 5.32
N LEU A 272 4.59 11.57 5.63
CA LEU A 272 5.78 10.99 4.98
C LEU A 272 5.36 10.23 3.74
N THR A 273 5.92 10.58 2.58
CA THR A 273 5.60 9.95 1.28
C THR A 273 6.84 9.53 0.52
N ASN A 274 6.67 8.53 -0.35
CA ASN A 274 7.67 8.19 -1.35
C ASN A 274 7.00 7.74 -2.66
N GLY A 275 7.82 7.42 -3.68
CA GLY A 275 7.30 6.93 -4.97
C GLY A 275 6.41 5.68 -4.89
N ASN A 276 6.45 4.91 -3.81
CA ASN A 276 5.59 3.74 -3.62
C ASN A 276 4.32 4.03 -2.78
N SER A 277 4.10 5.29 -2.37
CA SER A 277 2.84 5.81 -1.84
C SER A 277 1.78 5.92 -2.95
N PHE A 278 1.32 4.79 -3.48
CA PHE A 278 0.56 4.68 -4.73
C PHE A 278 -0.96 4.50 -4.55
N SER A 279 -1.73 4.73 -5.61
CA SER A 279 -3.18 4.45 -5.71
C SER A 279 -4.00 5.15 -4.62
N ALA A 280 -4.72 4.41 -3.78
CA ALA A 280 -5.51 4.96 -2.68
C ALA A 280 -4.67 5.86 -1.73
N SER A 281 -3.36 5.59 -1.61
CA SER A 281 -2.45 6.44 -0.84
C SER A 281 -2.21 7.80 -1.50
N ALA A 282 -2.11 7.84 -2.84
CA ALA A 282 -2.06 9.09 -3.59
C ALA A 282 -3.39 9.85 -3.44
N LEU A 283 -4.53 9.16 -3.55
CA LEU A 283 -5.85 9.82 -3.47
C LEU A 283 -6.08 10.55 -2.13
N ILE A 284 -5.76 9.94 -0.98
CA ILE A 284 -5.83 10.65 0.31
C ILE A 284 -4.78 11.76 0.41
N SER A 285 -3.61 11.58 -0.20
CA SER A 285 -2.57 12.60 -0.25
C SER A 285 -3.01 13.84 -1.04
N THR A 286 -3.71 13.66 -2.17
CA THR A 286 -4.30 14.78 -2.93
C THR A 286 -5.20 15.62 -2.04
N HIS A 287 -6.09 15.00 -1.27
CA HIS A 287 -6.97 15.70 -0.34
C HIS A 287 -6.20 16.49 0.72
N LEU A 288 -5.23 15.84 1.36
CA LEU A 288 -4.43 16.47 2.41
C LEU A 288 -3.58 17.63 1.87
N LYS A 289 -3.05 17.52 0.65
CA LYS A 289 -2.27 18.56 -0.01
C LYS A 289 -3.15 19.73 -0.45
N ALA A 290 -4.23 19.43 -1.19
CA ALA A 290 -5.11 20.45 -1.78
C ALA A 290 -5.78 21.33 -0.72
N THR A 291 -6.15 20.73 0.42
CA THR A 291 -6.78 21.46 1.54
C THR A 291 -5.76 22.11 2.48
N LYS A 292 -4.47 22.09 2.14
CA LYS A 292 -3.36 22.55 3.00
C LYS A 292 -3.42 21.94 4.41
N ARG A 293 -3.92 20.71 4.52
CA ARG A 293 -4.14 20.03 5.80
C ARG A 293 -2.85 19.49 6.39
N ALA A 294 -1.86 19.18 5.56
CA ALA A 294 -0.60 18.56 6.01
C ALA A 294 0.64 19.15 5.34
N VAL A 295 1.78 19.06 6.03
CA VAL A 295 3.12 19.25 5.45
C VAL A 295 3.64 17.91 4.97
N PHE A 296 3.94 17.80 3.69
CA PHE A 296 4.48 16.58 3.08
C PHE A 296 6.01 16.58 3.08
N VAL A 297 6.62 15.47 3.49
CA VAL A 297 8.08 15.30 3.58
C VAL A 297 8.47 13.98 2.92
N GLY A 298 9.51 14.00 2.09
CA GLY A 298 10.03 12.80 1.40
C GLY A 298 10.08 12.97 -0.11
N GLU A 299 9.55 12.02 -0.88
CA GLU A 299 9.50 12.12 -2.34
C GLU A 299 8.06 12.31 -2.85
N GLU A 300 7.93 12.71 -4.11
CA GLU A 300 6.67 12.71 -4.85
C GLU A 300 6.02 11.32 -4.78
N THR A 301 4.73 11.26 -4.46
CA THR A 301 3.97 10.00 -4.43
C THR A 301 3.96 9.34 -5.80
N GLY A 302 3.94 8.00 -5.85
CA GLY A 302 3.45 7.33 -7.05
C GLY A 302 1.94 7.55 -7.18
N GLY A 303 1.39 7.60 -8.39
CA GLY A 303 -0.02 7.95 -8.58
C GLY A 303 -0.17 9.32 -9.22
N ALA A 304 -1.26 9.58 -9.95
CA ALA A 304 -1.60 10.92 -10.40
C ALA A 304 -2.36 11.73 -9.32
N TYR A 305 -2.05 13.02 -9.20
CA TYR A 305 -2.78 13.96 -8.33
C TYR A 305 -4.25 14.08 -8.75
N ASN A 306 -4.49 14.15 -10.06
CA ASN A 306 -5.78 14.50 -10.64
C ASN A 306 -6.82 13.38 -10.55
N GLY A 307 -6.42 12.12 -10.35
CA GLY A 307 -7.33 11.00 -10.35
C GLY A 307 -6.65 9.68 -10.67
N CYS A 308 -7.45 8.64 -10.96
CA CYS A 308 -6.94 7.35 -11.40
C CYS A 308 -7.97 6.57 -12.23
N VAL A 309 -7.50 5.69 -13.10
CA VAL A 309 -8.35 4.66 -13.71
C VAL A 309 -8.36 3.43 -12.79
N ALA A 310 -9.43 3.24 -12.02
CA ALA A 310 -9.51 2.18 -11.02
C ALA A 310 -10.95 1.68 -10.82
N GLY A 311 -11.36 1.50 -9.56
CA GLY A 311 -12.68 0.96 -9.19
C GLY A 311 -12.82 -0.51 -9.54
N LEU A 312 -13.42 -0.78 -10.70
CA LEU A 312 -13.57 -2.13 -11.25
C LEU A 312 -12.48 -2.44 -12.25
N TYR A 313 -12.11 -3.72 -12.32
CA TYR A 313 -11.13 -4.21 -13.28
C TYR A 313 -11.71 -5.35 -14.10
N LYS A 314 -11.46 -5.31 -15.41
CA LYS A 314 -11.60 -6.47 -16.29
C LYS A 314 -10.24 -7.12 -16.46
N ILE A 315 -10.14 -8.40 -16.15
CA ILE A 315 -9.00 -9.23 -16.56
C ILE A 315 -9.43 -9.96 -17.83
N TYR A 316 -8.64 -9.83 -18.89
CA TYR A 316 -8.92 -10.45 -20.18
C TYR A 316 -7.71 -11.25 -20.63
N GLN A 317 -7.93 -12.52 -20.97
CA GLN A 317 -6.89 -13.39 -21.51
C GLN A 317 -6.96 -13.36 -23.04
N LEU A 318 -5.84 -13.01 -23.70
CA LEU A 318 -5.75 -13.01 -25.15
C LEU A 318 -5.89 -14.44 -25.71
N PRO A 319 -6.58 -14.62 -26.86
CA PRO A 319 -6.88 -15.94 -27.39
C PRO A 319 -5.62 -16.70 -27.82
N GLU A 320 -4.67 -16.05 -28.50
CA GLU A 320 -3.47 -16.71 -29.01
C GLU A 320 -2.36 -16.80 -27.95
N THR A 321 -1.88 -15.65 -27.47
CA THR A 321 -0.72 -15.58 -26.56
C THR A 321 -1.01 -16.02 -25.14
N LYS A 322 -2.30 -16.14 -24.77
CA LYS A 322 -2.78 -16.41 -23.40
C LYS A 322 -2.34 -15.37 -22.35
N LEU A 323 -1.80 -14.22 -22.79
CA LEU A 323 -1.44 -13.13 -21.90
C LEU A 323 -2.69 -12.53 -21.26
N LYS A 324 -2.60 -12.21 -19.97
CA LYS A 324 -3.69 -11.60 -19.20
C LYS A 324 -3.46 -10.11 -19.06
N ILE A 325 -4.38 -9.32 -19.62
CA ILE A 325 -4.40 -7.87 -19.52
C ILE A 325 -5.38 -7.46 -18.43
N ARG A 326 -4.96 -6.56 -17.54
CA ARG A 326 -5.82 -5.97 -16.52
C ARG A 326 -6.15 -4.54 -16.92
N MET A 327 -7.42 -4.24 -17.11
CA MET A 327 -7.92 -2.91 -17.50
C MET A 327 -8.82 -2.37 -16.39
N GLY A 328 -8.56 -1.13 -15.94
CA GLY A 328 -9.50 -0.41 -15.10
C GLY A 328 -10.71 0.05 -15.92
N LEU A 329 -11.89 0.07 -15.30
CA LEU A 329 -13.16 0.35 -15.99
C LEU A 329 -13.83 1.65 -15.55
N MET A 330 -13.22 2.36 -14.60
CA MET A 330 -13.79 3.57 -14.00
C MET A 330 -12.70 4.63 -13.88
N GLN A 331 -12.90 5.77 -14.53
CA GLN A 331 -12.08 6.96 -14.35
C GLN A 331 -12.59 7.69 -13.10
N ILE A 332 -11.79 7.68 -12.05
CA ILE A 332 -12.11 8.28 -10.76
C ILE A 332 -11.32 9.59 -10.65
N GLU A 333 -12.03 10.70 -10.82
CA GLU A 333 -11.42 12.01 -10.68
C GLU A 333 -11.31 12.43 -9.21
N ALA A 334 -10.15 12.97 -8.85
CA ALA A 334 -10.01 13.70 -7.61
C ALA A 334 -10.81 15.00 -7.69
N PRO A 335 -11.40 15.47 -6.58
CA PRO A 335 -12.14 16.74 -6.55
C PRO A 335 -11.23 17.97 -6.74
N PHE A 336 -9.92 17.77 -6.66
CA PHE A 336 -8.91 18.80 -6.87
C PHE A 336 -8.06 18.44 -8.09
N LYS A 337 -7.63 19.46 -8.82
CA LYS A 337 -6.82 19.34 -10.02
C LYS A 337 -5.53 20.15 -9.89
N GLN A 338 -4.50 19.71 -10.59
CA GLN A 338 -3.26 20.44 -10.82
C GLN A 338 -2.93 20.47 -12.30
N ASN A 339 -2.12 21.46 -12.70
CA ASN A 339 -1.59 21.61 -14.05
C ASN A 339 -0.09 21.94 -13.95
N PRO A 340 0.80 21.30 -14.74
CA PRO A 340 0.55 20.20 -15.67
C PRO A 340 0.02 18.93 -14.99
N ASP A 341 -0.81 18.18 -15.72
CA ASP A 341 -1.17 16.81 -15.33
C ASP A 341 0.04 15.86 -15.51
N GLY A 342 -0.07 14.65 -14.98
CA GLY A 342 0.97 13.63 -15.09
C GLY A 342 1.98 13.65 -13.95
N PHE A 343 1.67 14.32 -12.85
CA PHE A 343 2.46 14.26 -11.62
C PHE A 343 1.62 13.76 -10.45
N GLY A 344 2.29 13.15 -9.48
CA GLY A 344 1.74 12.85 -8.17
C GLY A 344 1.75 14.06 -7.25
N ILE A 345 1.68 13.79 -5.94
CA ILE A 345 1.71 14.80 -4.90
C ILE A 345 3.17 15.09 -4.59
N LYS A 346 3.66 16.27 -5.03
CA LYS A 346 5.00 16.75 -4.69
C LYS A 346 5.08 17.13 -3.21
N PRO A 347 6.17 16.75 -2.51
CA PRO A 347 6.34 17.07 -1.10
C PRO A 347 6.46 18.58 -0.89
N ASN A 348 6.21 19.05 0.33
CA ASN A 348 6.57 20.40 0.74
C ASN A 348 8.09 20.47 1.00
N VAL A 349 8.67 19.39 1.51
CA VAL A 349 10.10 19.26 1.75
C VAL A 349 10.59 17.96 1.10
N GLU A 350 11.37 18.12 0.03
CA GLU A 350 11.91 16.99 -0.70
C GLU A 350 13.15 16.43 0.01
N ILE A 351 13.08 15.16 0.41
CA ILE A 351 14.19 14.44 1.05
C ILE A 351 14.23 13.03 0.47
N THR A 352 15.34 12.70 -0.17
CA THR A 352 15.65 11.34 -0.63
C THR A 352 16.77 10.77 0.20
N PRO A 353 16.53 9.70 0.98
CA PRO A 353 17.57 9.14 1.84
C PRO A 353 18.72 8.54 1.06
N THR A 354 19.92 8.82 1.52
CA THR A 354 21.17 8.32 0.96
C THR A 354 21.44 6.88 1.39
N ILE A 355 22.40 6.22 0.72
CA ILE A 355 22.90 4.91 1.16
C ILE A 355 23.48 5.01 2.58
N SER A 356 24.14 6.12 2.91
CA SER A 356 24.72 6.34 4.24
C SER A 356 23.65 6.43 5.33
N ASP A 357 22.52 7.11 5.05
CA ASP A 357 21.39 7.17 5.98
C ASP A 357 20.84 5.77 6.26
N ARG A 358 20.71 4.94 5.21
CA ARG A 358 20.22 3.57 5.33
C ARG A 358 21.18 2.66 6.11
N LEU A 359 22.48 2.78 5.88
CA LEU A 359 23.50 2.00 6.58
C LEU A 359 23.63 2.41 8.06
N SER A 360 23.42 3.68 8.37
CA SER A 360 23.48 4.23 9.73
C SER A 360 22.14 4.14 10.49
N GLY A 361 21.07 3.67 9.84
CA GLY A 361 19.74 3.54 10.45
C GLY A 361 19.04 4.88 10.68
N LYS A 362 19.49 5.96 10.02
CA LYS A 362 18.89 7.29 10.08
C LYS A 362 17.66 7.40 9.18
N ASP A 363 16.67 8.16 9.66
CA ASP A 363 15.45 8.47 8.93
C ASP A 363 15.41 10.00 8.72
N PRO A 364 16.10 10.52 7.68
CA PRO A 364 16.27 11.96 7.51
C PRO A 364 14.93 12.68 7.29
N GLU A 365 13.94 11.99 6.71
CA GLU A 365 12.60 12.56 6.55
C GLU A 365 11.91 12.77 7.91
N LEU A 366 12.00 11.77 8.81
CA LEU A 366 11.44 11.89 10.16
C LEU A 366 12.24 12.85 11.05
N GLU A 367 13.56 12.82 10.97
CA GLU A 367 14.45 13.74 11.71
C GLU A 367 14.16 15.20 11.35
N TRP A 368 13.92 15.48 10.07
CA TRP A 368 13.52 16.81 9.63
C TRP A 368 12.21 17.26 10.30
N ILE A 369 11.19 16.39 10.34
CA ILE A 369 9.91 16.69 10.99
C ILE A 369 10.11 16.97 12.48
N LEU A 370 10.91 16.16 13.18
CA LEU A 370 11.16 16.36 14.60
C LEU A 370 11.93 17.65 14.87
N SER A 371 12.85 18.03 13.97
CA SER A 371 13.52 19.33 14.02
C SER A 371 12.54 20.48 13.81
N ASP A 372 11.64 20.39 12.84
CA ASP A 372 10.62 21.40 12.57
C ASP A 372 9.63 21.58 13.75
N ILE A 373 9.22 20.46 14.37
CA ILE A 373 8.40 20.47 15.58
C ILE A 373 9.14 21.11 16.77
N SER A 374 10.45 20.95 16.88
CA SER A 374 11.19 21.54 18.02
C SER A 374 11.36 23.05 17.93
N LYS A 375 11.18 23.63 16.74
CA LYS A 375 11.33 25.07 16.48
C LYS A 375 10.04 25.86 16.70
N ASN A 376 8.89 25.18 16.71
CA ASN A 376 7.54 25.75 16.76
C ASN A 376 6.78 25.23 17.99
#